data_AF-N1U1F3-F1
#
_entry.id   AF-N1U1F3-F1
#
_cell.length_a   1.000
_cell.length_b   1.000
_cell.length_c   1.000
_cell.angle_alpha   90.00
_cell.angle_beta   90.00
_cell.angle_gamma   90.00
#
_symmetry.space_group_name_H-M   'P 1'
#
loop_
_entity.id
_entity.type
_entity.pdbx_description
1 polymer ?
#
loop_
_entity_poly.entity_id
_entity_poly.type
_entity_poly.pdbx_seq_one_letter_code
_entity_poly.pdbx_strand_id
1 'polypeptide(L)'
;MKEFLKLPSPNSTHPNAWKRNIIHVLLIFASCFGFLIYIPSVYLAWQQKLGEVVILDTLALLLVWFLLLLPNRFYKPKSYFFLSLVFTLGCLLYTKIGLGGGGILWLFLVPVFCGIF
;
A
#
# COMPACT_ATOMS: atom_id res chain seq x y z
N MET A 1 32.42 32.42 23.51
CA MET A 1 30.96 32.68 23.57
C MET A 1 30.35 32.89 22.17
N LYS A 2 30.69 32.04 21.18
CA LYS A 2 30.13 32.09 19.80
C LYS A 2 29.72 30.70 19.25
N GLU A 3 30.01 29.62 19.98
CA GLU A 3 29.69 28.23 19.59
C GLU A 3 28.29 27.77 20.06
N PHE A 4 27.63 28.50 20.97
CA PHE A 4 26.31 28.14 21.51
C PHE A 4 25.11 28.55 20.64
N LEU A 5 25.37 29.25 19.52
CA LEU A 5 24.35 29.68 18.54
C LEU A 5 24.49 28.93 17.21
N LYS A 6 24.99 27.68 17.22
CA LYS A 6 24.71 26.75 16.13
C LYS A 6 23.23 26.35 16.24
N LEU A 7 22.37 27.18 15.65
CA LEU A 7 21.02 26.75 15.26
C LEU A 7 21.16 25.37 14.60
N PRO A 8 20.40 24.35 15.03
CA PRO A 8 20.43 23.05 14.36
C PRO A 8 20.17 23.32 12.88
N SER A 9 21.13 22.94 12.02
CA SER A 9 20.98 23.17 10.58
C SER A 9 19.64 22.55 10.15
N PRO A 10 18.88 23.17 9.24
CA PRO A 10 17.58 22.67 8.78
C PRO A 10 17.69 21.40 7.90
N ASN A 11 18.70 20.57 8.14
CA ASN A 11 18.97 19.33 7.41
C ASN A 11 18.06 18.16 7.84
N SER A 12 17.10 18.38 8.77
CA SER A 12 16.05 17.40 9.09
C SER A 12 14.80 17.51 8.22
N THR A 13 14.73 18.51 7.33
CA THR A 13 13.53 18.82 6.53
C THR A 13 13.76 18.53 5.05
N HIS A 14 14.29 17.35 4.70
CA HIS A 14 14.16 16.90 3.31
C HIS A 14 12.66 16.66 3.02
N PRO A 15 12.06 17.29 2.00
CA PRO A 15 10.64 17.11 1.65
C PRO A 15 10.22 15.65 1.50
N ASN A 16 11.19 14.79 1.18
CA ASN A 16 11.01 13.35 0.99
C ASN A 16 10.98 12.52 2.28
N ALA A 17 11.42 13.06 3.42
CA ALA A 17 11.42 12.32 4.69
C ALA A 17 9.99 12.00 5.16
N TRP A 18 9.07 12.94 4.97
CA TRP A 18 7.65 12.75 5.23
C TRP A 18 7.03 11.70 4.30
N LYS A 19 7.30 11.75 2.98
CA LYS A 19 6.84 10.73 2.01
C LYS A 19 7.29 9.33 2.39
N ARG A 20 8.53 9.21 2.87
CA ARG A 20 9.11 7.95 3.36
C ARG A 20 8.34 7.39 4.57
N ASN A 21 7.93 8.25 5.49
CA ASN A 21 7.13 7.82 6.64
C ASN A 21 5.71 7.42 6.22
N ILE A 22 5.08 8.16 5.30
CA ILE A 22 3.74 7.81 4.78
C ILE A 22 3.73 6.39 4.20
N ILE A 23 4.64 6.06 3.27
CA ILE A 23 4.60 4.74 2.62
C ILE A 23 4.82 3.61 3.65
N HIS A 24 5.66 3.84 4.65
CA HIS A 24 5.90 2.84 5.69
C HIS A 24 4.65 2.64 6.56
N VAL A 25 3.99 3.72 6.97
CA VAL A 25 2.72 3.66 7.69
C VAL A 25 1.65 2.97 6.84
N LEU A 26 1.49 3.36 5.57
CA LEU A 26 0.54 2.74 4.64
C LEU A 26 0.78 1.23 4.50
N LEU A 27 2.03 0.78 4.40
CA LEU A 27 2.37 -0.65 4.32
C LEU A 27 2.03 -1.38 5.63
N ILE A 28 2.25 -0.77 6.80
CA ILE A 28 1.84 -1.34 8.09
C ILE A 28 0.31 -1.48 8.15
N PHE A 29 -0.43 -0.43 7.79
CA PHE A 29 -1.89 -0.46 7.75
C PHE A 29 -2.39 -1.51 6.74
N ALA A 30 -1.83 -1.53 5.53
CA ALA A 30 -2.17 -2.52 4.51
C ALA A 30 -1.88 -3.96 4.99
N SER A 31 -0.79 -4.17 5.73
CA SER A 31 -0.46 -5.48 6.31
C SER A 31 -1.49 -5.88 7.37
N CYS A 32 -1.76 -5.02 8.36
CA CYS A 32 -2.64 -5.35 9.47
C CYS A 32 -4.10 -5.51 9.01
N PHE A 33 -4.63 -4.52 8.29
CA PHE A 33 -6.01 -4.56 7.80
C PHE A 33 -6.18 -5.54 6.64
N GLY A 34 -5.17 -5.68 5.77
CA GLY A 34 -5.19 -6.69 4.71
C GLY A 34 -5.29 -8.10 5.27
N PHE A 35 -4.53 -8.41 6.33
CA PHE A 35 -4.61 -9.71 6.99
C PHE A 35 -5.96 -9.93 7.67
N LEU A 36 -6.50 -8.90 8.34
CA LEU A 36 -7.82 -8.96 8.97
C LEU A 36 -8.94 -9.23 7.95
N ILE A 37 -8.92 -8.53 6.81
CA ILE A 37 -9.94 -8.60 5.77
C ILE A 37 -9.75 -9.83 4.87
N TYR A 38 -8.55 -10.42 4.84
CA TYR A 38 -8.29 -11.66 4.11
C TYR A 38 -9.18 -12.82 4.56
N ILE A 39 -9.45 -12.94 5.87
CA ILE A 39 -10.31 -14.01 6.40
C ILE A 39 -11.73 -13.99 5.79
N PRO A 40 -12.50 -12.89 5.88
CA PRO A 40 -13.80 -12.82 5.23
C PRO A 40 -13.70 -12.85 3.69
N SER A 41 -12.62 -12.34 3.09
CA SER A 41 -12.40 -12.42 1.63
C SER A 41 -12.31 -13.86 1.14
N VAL A 42 -11.49 -14.69 1.79
CA VAL A 42 -11.33 -16.11 1.44
C VAL A 42 -12.63 -16.88 1.64
N TYR A 43 -13.35 -16.59 2.73
CA TYR A 43 -14.66 -17.21 2.97
C TYR A 43 -15.66 -16.90 1.84
N LEU A 44 -15.75 -15.64 1.41
CA LEU A 44 -16.62 -15.24 0.29
C LEU A 44 -16.16 -15.84 -1.03
N ALA A 45 -14.86 -15.82 -1.30
CA ALA A 45 -14.30 -16.40 -2.53
C ALA A 45 -14.56 -17.91 -2.63
N TRP A 46 -14.51 -18.62 -1.49
CA TRP A 46 -14.88 -20.03 -1.43
C TRP A 46 -16.36 -20.26 -1.77
N GLN A 47 -17.26 -19.44 -1.21
CA GLN A 47 -18.69 -19.54 -1.52
C GLN A 47 -19.01 -19.25 -3.00
N GLN A 48 -18.33 -18.25 -3.59
CA GLN A 48 -18.55 -17.85 -4.97
C GLN A 48 -17.73 -18.66 -5.99
N LYS A 49 -16.97 -19.67 -5.54
CA LYS A 49 -16.02 -20.48 -6.35
C LYS A 49 -14.99 -19.64 -7.11
N LEU A 50 -14.66 -18.46 -6.60
CA LEU A 50 -13.69 -17.53 -7.17
C LEU A 50 -12.28 -17.79 -6.60
N GLY A 51 -11.73 -18.98 -6.86
CA GLY A 51 -10.42 -19.39 -6.35
C GLY A 51 -9.27 -18.47 -6.78
N GLU A 52 -9.40 -17.81 -7.93
CA GLU A 52 -8.44 -16.83 -8.44
C GLU A 52 -8.28 -15.63 -7.48
N VAL A 53 -9.36 -15.19 -6.83
CA VAL A 53 -9.33 -14.05 -5.90
C VAL A 53 -8.50 -14.39 -4.65
N VAL A 54 -8.58 -15.62 -4.16
CA VAL A 54 -7.78 -16.10 -3.03
C VAL A 54 -6.28 -16.06 -3.35
N ILE A 55 -5.91 -16.49 -4.55
CA ILE A 55 -4.51 -16.48 -5.01
C ILE A 55 -4.01 -15.04 -5.14
N LEU A 56 -4.83 -14.14 -5.69
CA LEU A 56 -4.47 -12.73 -5.83
C LEU A 56 -4.31 -12.04 -4.47
N ASP A 57 -5.24 -12.26 -3.54
CA ASP A 57 -5.19 -11.66 -2.20
C ASP A 57 -3.98 -12.18 -1.41
N THR A 58 -3.66 -13.48 -1.51
CA THR A 58 -2.45 -14.04 -0.89
C THR A 58 -1.17 -13.45 -1.47
N LEU A 59 -1.07 -13.37 -2.80
CA LEU A 59 0.09 -12.74 -3.46
C LEU A 59 0.22 -11.27 -3.09
N ALA A 60 -0.89 -10.53 -3.01
CA ALA A 60 -0.89 -9.13 -2.60
C ALA A 60 -0.38 -8.96 -1.16
N LEU A 61 -0.87 -9.78 -0.23
CA LEU A 61 -0.40 -9.78 1.17
C LEU A 61 1.08 -10.11 1.29
N LEU A 62 1.54 -11.14 0.59
CA LEU A 62 2.95 -11.52 0.55
C LEU A 62 3.82 -10.38 0.00
N LEU A 63 3.37 -9.71 -1.06
CA LEU A 63 4.09 -8.57 -1.63
C LEU A 63 4.15 -7.40 -0.64
N VAL A 64 3.04 -7.09 0.06
CA VAL A 64 3.02 -6.04 1.09
C VAL A 64 4.01 -6.37 2.22
N TRP A 65 4.04 -7.61 2.71
CA TRP A 65 5.00 -8.03 3.73
C TRP A 65 6.44 -7.97 3.24
N PHE A 66 6.69 -8.41 2.01
CA PHE A 66 8.01 -8.28 1.39
C PHE A 66 8.45 -6.81 1.30
N LEU A 67 7.57 -5.92 0.84
CA LEU A 67 7.84 -4.48 0.76
C LEU A 67 8.02 -3.85 2.15
N LEU A 68 7.36 -4.37 3.19
CA LEU A 68 7.52 -3.90 4.57
C LEU A 68 8.92 -4.22 5.10
N LEU A 69 9.43 -5.43 4.83
CA LEU A 69 10.75 -5.91 5.24
C LEU A 69 11.91 -5.16 4.55
N LEU A 70 11.69 -4.59 3.36
CA LEU A 70 12.74 -3.85 2.67
C LEU A 70 13.20 -2.63 3.49
N PRO A 71 14.48 -2.21 3.38
CA PRO A 71 14.96 -1.00 4.05
C PRO A 71 14.22 0.27 3.60
N ASN A 72 14.00 1.20 4.53
CA ASN A 72 13.23 2.43 4.28
C ASN A 72 13.91 3.40 3.28
N ARG A 73 15.19 3.19 2.95
CA ARG A 73 15.89 3.92 1.88
C ARG A 73 15.25 3.74 0.50
N PHE A 74 14.54 2.63 0.29
CA PHE A 74 13.90 2.27 -0.99
C PHE A 74 12.45 2.75 -1.09
N TYR A 75 12.11 3.91 -0.51
CA TYR A 75 10.72 4.39 -0.45
C TYR A 75 10.09 4.63 -1.83
N LYS A 76 10.86 5.11 -2.82
CA LYS A 76 10.37 5.34 -4.19
C LYS A 76 9.94 4.06 -4.91
N PRO A 77 10.78 3.01 -5.04
CA PRO A 77 10.32 1.77 -5.65
C PRO A 77 9.21 1.12 -4.83
N LYS A 78 9.24 1.17 -3.49
CA LYS A 78 8.14 0.68 -2.66
C LYS A 78 6.81 1.35 -2.99
N SER A 79 6.78 2.67 -3.15
CA SER A 79 5.55 3.38 -3.50
C SER A 79 5.05 2.99 -4.88
N TYR A 80 5.93 2.83 -5.88
CA TYR A 80 5.53 2.39 -7.22
C TYR A 80 4.98 0.96 -7.23
N PHE A 81 5.62 0.02 -6.53
CA PHE A 81 5.12 -1.35 -6.41
C PHE A 81 3.79 -1.41 -5.66
N PHE A 82 3.64 -0.65 -4.58
CA PHE A 82 2.39 -0.57 -3.84
C PHE A 82 1.25 0.02 -4.69
N LEU A 83 1.51 1.12 -5.39
CA LEU A 83 0.57 1.75 -6.34
C LEU A 83 0.15 0.77 -7.45
N SER A 84 1.13 0.07 -8.04
CA SER A 84 0.86 -0.94 -9.06
C SER A 84 -0.01 -2.07 -8.53
N LEU A 85 0.20 -2.50 -7.28
CA LEU A 85 -0.63 -3.52 -6.63
C LEU A 85 -2.07 -3.02 -6.43
N VAL A 86 -2.26 -1.81 -5.88
CA VAL A 86 -3.59 -1.22 -5.65
C VAL A 86 -4.35 -1.09 -6.97
N PHE A 87 -3.68 -0.62 -8.03
CA PHE A 87 -4.26 -0.51 -9.36
C PHE A 87 -4.65 -1.88 -9.94
N THR A 88 -3.75 -2.86 -9.86
CA THR A 88 -3.99 -4.21 -10.37
C THR A 88 -5.16 -4.88 -9.65
N LEU A 89 -5.23 -4.78 -8.31
CA LEU A 89 -6.36 -5.28 -7.52
C LEU A 89 -7.67 -4.59 -7.92
N GLY A 90 -7.65 -3.27 -8.09
CA GLY A 90 -8.82 -2.51 -8.53
C GLY A 90 -9.35 -2.97 -9.89
N CYS A 91 -8.48 -3.15 -10.88
CA CYS A 91 -8.85 -3.68 -12.20
C CYS A 91 -9.40 -5.11 -12.13
N LEU A 92 -8.77 -6.00 -11.37
CA LEU A 92 -9.18 -7.40 -11.26
C LEU A 92 -10.53 -7.54 -10.53
N LEU A 93 -10.70 -6.85 -9.41
CA LEU A 93 -11.97 -6.83 -8.68
C LEU A 93 -13.09 -6.24 -9.54
N TYR A 94 -12.81 -5.14 -10.26
CA TYR A 94 -13.80 -4.53 -11.14
C TYR A 94 -14.22 -5.48 -12.28
N THR A 95 -13.28 -6.18 -12.91
CA THR A 95 -13.58 -7.09 -14.02
C THR A 95 -14.27 -8.39 -13.58
N LYS A 96 -13.94 -8.92 -12.39
CA LYS A 96 -14.46 -10.21 -11.91
C LYS A 96 -15.76 -10.09 -11.12
N ILE A 97 -15.90 -9.05 -10.30
CA ILE A 97 -17.03 -8.88 -9.37
C ILE A 97 -17.95 -7.71 -9.82
N GLY A 98 -17.48 -6.86 -10.73
CA GLY A 98 -18.25 -5.75 -11.26
C GLY A 98 -18.37 -4.58 -10.27
N LEU A 99 -19.37 -3.72 -10.49
CA LEU A 99 -19.62 -2.51 -9.71
C LEU A 99 -19.92 -2.79 -8.22
N GLY A 100 -20.43 -3.99 -7.89
CA GLY A 100 -20.71 -4.38 -6.50
C GLY A 100 -19.48 -4.81 -5.70
N GLY A 101 -18.35 -5.11 -6.36
CA GLY A 101 -17.18 -5.74 -5.76
C GLY A 101 -16.13 -4.81 -5.17
N GLY A 102 -16.48 -3.57 -4.85
CA GLY A 102 -15.55 -2.59 -4.27
C GLY A 102 -14.38 -2.15 -5.16
N GLY A 103 -14.16 -2.77 -6.34
CA GLY A 103 -13.05 -2.46 -7.26
C GLY A 103 -12.95 -0.98 -7.65
N ILE A 104 -14.08 -0.28 -7.71
CA ILE A 104 -14.10 1.16 -8.02
C ILE A 104 -13.47 2.01 -6.90
N LEU A 105 -13.57 1.58 -5.63
CA LEU A 105 -12.94 2.26 -4.49
C LEU A 105 -11.42 2.13 -4.58
N TRP A 106 -10.93 0.96 -5.00
CA TRP A 106 -9.50 0.74 -5.25
C TRP A 106 -8.98 1.64 -6.37
N LEU A 107 -9.70 1.73 -7.50
CA LEU A 107 -9.34 2.61 -8.61
C LEU A 107 -9.38 4.09 -8.25
N PHE A 108 -10.31 4.50 -7.37
CA PHE A 108 -10.38 5.86 -6.85
C PHE A 108 -9.18 6.22 -5.95
N LEU A 109 -8.63 5.27 -5.20
CA LEU A 109 -7.47 5.50 -4.33
C LEU A 109 -6.16 5.72 -5.11
N VAL A 110 -6.03 5.14 -6.30
CA VAL A 110 -4.82 5.25 -7.13
C VAL A 110 -4.40 6.70 -7.43
N PRO A 111 -5.27 7.59 -7.98
CA PRO A 111 -4.88 8.98 -8.24
C PRO A 111 -4.52 9.75 -6.96
N VAL A 112 -5.17 9.45 -5.83
CA VAL A 112 -4.84 10.07 -4.54
C VAL A 112 -3.41 9.72 -4.12
N PHE A 113 -3.04 8.44 -4.22
CA PHE A 113 -1.68 8.00 -3.90
C PHE A 113 -0.65 8.51 -4.92
N CYS A 114 -0.99 8.59 -6.21
CA CYS A 114 -0.12 9.20 -7.22
C CYS A 114 0.15 10.69 -6.94
N GLY A 115 -0.80 11.43 -6.39
CA GLY A 115 -0.58 12.83 -6.00
C GLY A 115 0.37 13.00 -4.81
N ILE A 116 0.52 11.96 -3.98
CA ILE A 116 1.37 11.98 -2.79
C ILE A 116 2.82 11.63 -3.12
N PHE A 117 3.04 10.65 -4.02
CA PHE A 117 4.37 10.08 -4.29
C PHE A 117 5.05 10.69 -5.52
#